data_AF-A0A4Q6AX65-F1
#
_entry.id   AF-A0A4Q6AX65-F1
#
_cell.length_a   1.000
_cell.length_b   1.000
_cell.length_c   1.000
_cell.angle_alpha   90.00
_cell.angle_beta   90.00
_cell.angle_gamma   90.00
#
_symmetry.space_group_name_H-M   'P 1'
#
loop_
_entity.id
_entity.type
_entity.pdbx_description
1 polymer ?
#
loop_
_entity_poly.entity_id
_entity_poly.type
_entity_poly.pdbx_seq_one_letter_code
_entity_poly.pdbx_strand_id
1 'polypeptide(L)'
;MAEGGDNEDKTEDASPERREEFRERGDIAISRDVTQVFVLAAVMMLFGVYLTGLSKKLQAVMYEHFSKFDLSIMNEKSILDHLMHVGGQILWMILPFFAVTTVTATAITFAQTRMNWSWKKLEPNFTRMNPFPGLVRMVSKDAFVEVLKSVGKMFVIFAICFTILKGEFRSAPGLMNMPFLKVWAYWANISHTLFWSVLGLL
;
A
#
# COMPACT_ATOMS: atom_id res chain seq x y z
N MET A 1 28.92 11.84 34.55
CA MET A 1 29.91 10.92 33.97
C MET A 1 29.73 10.98 32.46
N ALA A 2 30.80 11.33 31.76
CA ALA A 2 30.83 11.57 30.33
C ALA A 2 31.07 10.25 29.60
N GLU A 3 30.18 9.88 28.68
CA GLU A 3 30.49 9.07 27.49
C GLU A 3 29.64 9.60 26.33
N GLY A 4 30.00 10.80 25.88
CA GLY A 4 29.74 11.25 24.52
C GLY A 4 31.04 11.09 23.77
N GLY A 5 31.10 10.14 22.84
CA GLY A 5 32.27 9.89 22.01
C GLY A 5 32.11 8.59 21.24
N ASP A 6 32.24 8.68 19.92
CA ASP A 6 32.40 7.57 18.97
C ASP A 6 31.13 6.83 18.51
N ASN A 7 30.24 7.57 17.86
CA ASN A 7 29.69 7.12 16.58
C ASN A 7 30.65 7.50 15.45
N GLU A 8 31.89 7.03 15.53
CA GLU A 8 32.66 6.78 14.30
C GLU A 8 31.87 5.72 13.54
N ASP A 9 31.51 6.02 12.29
CA ASP A 9 30.93 5.08 11.35
C ASP A 9 31.84 3.85 11.25
N LYS A 10 31.59 2.85 12.11
CA LYS A 10 32.26 1.56 12.05
C LYS A 10 31.82 0.92 10.74
N THR A 11 32.67 1.06 9.73
CA THR A 11 32.55 0.45 8.41
C THR A 11 32.68 -1.08 8.45
N GLU A 12 32.93 -1.65 9.61
CA GLU A 12 33.03 -3.09 9.82
C GLU A 12 31.66 -3.70 10.12
N ASP A 13 31.43 -4.87 9.53
CA ASP A 13 30.25 -5.67 9.80
C ASP A 13 30.13 -5.98 11.30
N ALA A 14 28.92 -5.81 11.85
CA ALA A 14 28.65 -6.18 13.23
C ALA A 14 29.02 -7.65 13.47
N SER A 15 29.78 -7.91 14.54
CA SER A 15 30.13 -9.28 14.97
C SER A 15 28.86 -10.14 15.14
N PRO A 16 28.94 -11.47 14.96
CA PRO A 16 27.78 -12.34 15.07
C PRO A 16 27.03 -12.19 16.41
N GLU A 17 27.77 -12.02 17.51
CA GLU A 17 27.21 -11.76 18.85
C GLU A 17 26.42 -10.44 18.93
N ARG A 18 26.94 -9.35 18.35
CA ARG A 18 26.19 -8.07 18.26
C ARG A 18 24.93 -8.21 17.41
N ARG A 19 24.99 -8.95 16.28
CA ARG A 19 23.82 -9.17 15.42
C ARG A 19 22.72 -9.95 16.15
N GLU A 20 23.07 -10.94 16.96
CA GLU A 20 22.11 -11.64 17.82
C GLU A 20 21.53 -10.72 18.89
N GLU A 21 22.34 -9.88 19.53
CA GLU A 21 21.86 -8.92 20.54
C GLU A 21 20.85 -7.93 19.95
N PHE A 22 21.10 -7.38 18.75
CA PHE A 22 20.13 -6.52 18.06
C PHE A 22 18.84 -7.27 17.72
N ARG A 23 18.93 -8.55 17.34
CA ARG A 23 17.75 -9.41 17.11
C ARG A 23 16.96 -9.64 18.40
N GLU A 24 17.61 -9.96 19.52
CA GLU A 24 16.92 -10.14 20.81
C GLU A 24 16.21 -8.86 21.27
N ARG A 25 16.83 -7.69 21.03
CA ARG A 25 16.22 -6.37 21.27
C ARG A 25 15.12 -6.04 20.25
N GLY A 26 14.94 -6.87 19.23
CA GLY A 26 13.93 -6.74 18.18
C GLY A 26 14.30 -5.76 17.08
N ASP A 27 15.46 -5.12 17.13
CA ASP A 27 15.92 -4.10 16.18
C ASP A 27 16.47 -4.74 14.90
N ILE A 28 15.56 -5.32 14.12
CA ILE A 28 15.84 -5.93 12.82
C ILE A 28 15.54 -4.93 11.70
N ALA A 29 16.48 -4.79 10.77
CA ALA A 29 16.27 -4.01 9.55
C ALA A 29 15.24 -4.70 8.64
N ILE A 30 14.23 -3.93 8.20
CA ILE A 30 13.17 -4.40 7.31
C ILE A 30 13.26 -3.60 6.02
N SER A 31 13.27 -4.29 4.87
CA SER A 31 13.18 -3.64 3.56
C SER A 31 11.73 -3.26 3.28
N ARG A 32 11.46 -1.95 3.28
CA ARG A 32 10.12 -1.42 2.99
C ARG A 32 9.74 -1.67 1.54
N ASP A 33 10.68 -1.55 0.62
CA ASP A 33 10.46 -1.75 -0.82
C ASP A 33 10.01 -3.19 -1.11
N VAL A 34 10.63 -4.18 -0.48
CA VAL A 34 10.24 -5.59 -0.64
C VAL A 34 8.80 -5.79 -0.18
N THR A 35 8.43 -5.31 1.01
CA THR A 35 7.06 -5.41 1.50
C THR A 35 6.06 -4.74 0.54
N GLN A 36 6.39 -3.56 0.03
CA GLN A 36 5.52 -2.83 -0.90
C GLN A 36 5.30 -3.57 -2.22
N VAL A 37 6.36 -4.15 -2.81
CA VAL A 37 6.25 -4.91 -4.07
C VAL A 37 5.32 -6.11 -3.91
N PHE A 38 5.48 -6.88 -2.82
CA PHE A 38 4.63 -8.06 -2.58
C PHE A 38 3.18 -7.69 -2.27
N VAL A 39 2.95 -6.62 -1.50
CA VAL A 39 1.58 -6.13 -1.23
C VAL A 39 0.92 -5.67 -2.53
N LEU A 40 1.63 -4.93 -3.37
CA LEU A 40 1.13 -4.46 -4.66
C LEU A 40 0.80 -5.64 -5.58
N ALA A 41 1.66 -6.66 -5.63
CA ALA A 41 1.42 -7.88 -6.39
C ALA A 41 0.18 -8.65 -5.91
N ALA A 42 0.02 -8.82 -4.61
CA ALA A 42 -1.13 -9.52 -4.04
C ALA A 42 -2.45 -8.78 -4.34
N VAL A 43 -2.46 -7.44 -4.23
CA VAL A 43 -3.62 -6.63 -4.60
C VAL A 43 -3.92 -6.76 -6.08
N MET A 44 -2.93 -6.74 -6.97
CA MET A 44 -3.14 -6.89 -8.41
C MET A 44 -3.70 -8.26 -8.80
N MET A 45 -3.24 -9.34 -8.17
CA MET A 45 -3.86 -10.66 -8.34
C MET A 45 -5.32 -10.67 -7.89
N LEU A 46 -5.62 -10.03 -6.75
CA LEU A 46 -6.99 -9.87 -6.27
C LEU A 46 -7.84 -9.10 -7.28
N PHE A 47 -7.32 -8.01 -7.87
CA PHE A 47 -7.99 -7.30 -8.96
C PHE A 47 -8.31 -8.24 -10.13
N GLY A 48 -7.36 -9.06 -10.60
CA GLY A 48 -7.60 -9.98 -11.72
C GLY A 48 -8.81 -10.91 -11.53
N VAL A 49 -9.03 -11.41 -10.31
CA VAL A 49 -10.10 -12.39 -10.02
C VAL A 49 -11.38 -11.72 -9.50
N TYR A 50 -11.26 -10.72 -8.63
CA TYR A 50 -12.38 -10.13 -7.89
C TYR A 50 -13.12 -9.06 -8.68
N LEU A 51 -12.45 -8.40 -9.62
CA LEU A 51 -12.92 -7.16 -10.22
C LEU A 51 -14.23 -7.30 -11.02
N THR A 52 -14.41 -8.42 -11.74
CA THR A 52 -15.65 -8.71 -12.49
C THR A 52 -16.84 -8.93 -11.56
N GLY A 53 -16.62 -9.55 -10.40
CA GLY A 53 -17.66 -9.72 -9.38
C GLY A 53 -17.99 -8.39 -8.71
N LEU A 54 -16.96 -7.61 -8.40
CA LEU A 54 -17.07 -6.28 -7.80
C LEU A 54 -17.87 -5.33 -8.70
N SER A 55 -17.58 -5.29 -10.01
CA SER A 55 -18.29 -4.40 -10.94
C SER A 55 -19.78 -4.73 -11.06
N LYS A 56 -20.14 -6.02 -11.04
CA LYS A 56 -21.55 -6.46 -11.06
C LYS A 56 -22.26 -6.07 -9.76
N LYS A 57 -21.62 -6.28 -8.61
CA LYS A 57 -22.16 -5.86 -7.31
C LYS A 57 -22.37 -4.35 -7.26
N LEU A 58 -21.37 -3.57 -7.68
CA LEU A 58 -21.45 -2.12 -7.72
C LEU A 58 -22.59 -1.65 -8.64
N GLN A 59 -22.72 -2.27 -9.82
CA GLN A 59 -23.84 -1.98 -10.73
C GLN A 59 -25.20 -2.30 -10.10
N ALA A 60 -25.32 -3.41 -9.36
CA ALA A 60 -26.56 -3.78 -8.69
C ALA A 60 -26.93 -2.77 -7.58
N VAL A 61 -25.96 -2.34 -6.77
CA VAL A 61 -26.16 -1.31 -5.73
C VAL A 61 -26.57 0.02 -6.36
N MET A 62 -25.89 0.43 -7.42
CA MET A 62 -26.24 1.65 -8.15
C MET A 62 -27.65 1.55 -8.75
N TYR A 63 -27.98 0.43 -9.41
CA TYR A 63 -29.31 0.24 -9.99
C TYR A 63 -30.40 0.28 -8.92
N GLU A 64 -30.21 -0.45 -7.82
CA GLU A 64 -31.14 -0.42 -6.68
C GLU A 64 -31.32 1.00 -6.14
N HIS A 65 -30.23 1.75 -5.99
CA HIS A 65 -30.27 3.11 -5.48
C HIS A 65 -30.90 4.10 -6.46
N PHE A 66 -30.70 3.97 -7.78
CA PHE A 66 -31.27 4.91 -8.74
C PHE A 66 -32.69 4.53 -9.21
N SER A 67 -33.07 3.25 -9.13
CA SER A 67 -34.39 2.78 -9.62
C SER A 67 -35.45 2.66 -8.53
N LYS A 68 -35.07 2.37 -7.28
CA LYS A 68 -36.02 2.12 -6.18
C LYS A 68 -36.09 3.25 -5.14
N PHE A 69 -35.32 4.32 -5.31
CA PHE A 69 -35.29 5.41 -4.35
C PHE A 69 -36.48 6.33 -4.56
N ASP A 70 -37.57 6.00 -3.87
CA ASP A 70 -38.78 6.81 -3.82
C ASP A 70 -38.70 7.81 -2.66
N LEU A 71 -38.52 9.09 -3.02
CA LEU A 71 -38.44 10.22 -2.09
C LEU A 71 -39.73 10.38 -1.26
N SER A 72 -40.86 9.83 -1.71
CA SER A 72 -42.16 9.99 -1.04
C SER A 72 -42.30 9.17 0.25
N ILE A 73 -41.41 8.20 0.48
CA ILE A 73 -41.46 7.28 1.63
C ILE A 73 -40.38 7.59 2.68
N MET A 74 -39.62 8.70 2.49
CA MET A 74 -38.48 9.02 3.34
C MET A 74 -38.89 9.59 4.70
N ASN A 75 -38.51 8.88 5.75
CA ASN A 75 -38.45 9.34 7.14
C ASN A 75 -37.05 9.03 7.73
N GLU A 76 -36.62 9.72 8.78
CA GLU A 76 -35.27 9.63 9.37
C GLU A 76 -34.77 8.19 9.58
N LYS A 77 -35.64 7.29 10.08
CA LYS A 77 -35.32 5.87 10.24
C LYS A 77 -35.03 5.15 8.91
N SER A 78 -35.85 5.39 7.88
CA SER A 78 -35.65 4.76 6.56
C SER A 78 -34.35 5.21 5.89
N ILE A 79 -33.89 6.44 6.17
CA ILE A 79 -32.61 6.96 5.68
C ILE A 79 -31.45 6.25 6.35
N LEU A 80 -31.51 6.12 7.68
CA LEU A 80 -30.48 5.47 8.46
C LEU A 80 -30.33 3.98 8.07
N ASP A 81 -31.45 3.26 7.95
CA ASP A 81 -31.45 1.84 7.56
C ASP A 81 -30.88 1.66 6.15
N HIS A 82 -31.26 2.55 5.22
CA HIS A 82 -30.72 2.54 3.85
C HIS A 82 -29.22 2.85 3.82
N LEU A 83 -28.76 3.84 4.60
CA LEU A 83 -27.35 4.19 4.72
C LEU A 83 -26.52 3.02 5.29
N MET A 84 -27.04 2.36 6.33
CA MET A 84 -26.40 1.18 6.93
C MET A 84 -26.35 0.00 5.95
N HIS A 85 -27.41 -0.18 5.14
CA HIS A 85 -27.45 -1.23 4.13
C HIS A 85 -26.41 -1.00 3.03
N VAL A 86 -26.40 0.20 2.42
CA VAL A 86 -25.44 0.56 1.36
C VAL A 86 -24.01 0.61 1.91
N GLY A 87 -23.83 1.20 3.09
CA GLY A 87 -22.54 1.25 3.78
C GLY A 87 -21.99 -0.15 4.08
N GLY A 88 -22.85 -1.07 4.53
CA GLY A 88 -22.49 -2.47 4.74
C GLY A 88 -22.09 -3.19 3.45
N GLN A 89 -22.80 -2.96 2.35
CA GLN A 89 -22.45 -3.52 1.05
C GLN A 89 -21.09 -3.01 0.55
N ILE A 90 -20.82 -1.70 0.66
CA ILE A 90 -19.53 -1.10 0.29
C ILE A 90 -18.42 -1.65 1.19
N LEU A 91 -18.65 -1.76 2.50
CA LEU A 91 -17.67 -2.33 3.43
C LEU A 91 -17.31 -3.77 3.04
N TRP A 92 -18.31 -4.60 2.72
CA TRP A 92 -18.11 -5.96 2.22
C TRP A 92 -17.36 -6.03 0.89
N MET A 93 -17.49 -5.01 0.04
CA MET A 93 -16.75 -4.93 -1.22
C MET A 93 -15.28 -4.57 -1.03
N ILE A 94 -14.96 -3.73 -0.03
CA ILE A 94 -13.58 -3.29 0.24
C ILE A 94 -12.84 -4.25 1.17
N LEU A 95 -13.57 -5.00 2.02
CA LEU A 95 -13.00 -5.93 3.01
C LEU A 95 -11.95 -6.90 2.44
N PRO A 96 -12.13 -7.54 1.26
CA PRO A 96 -11.12 -8.42 0.69
C PRO A 96 -9.79 -7.71 0.39
N PHE A 97 -9.83 -6.43 0.00
CA PHE A 97 -8.61 -5.65 -0.23
C PHE A 97 -7.86 -5.40 1.08
N PHE A 98 -8.58 -5.01 2.15
CA PHE A 98 -7.98 -4.86 3.48
C PHE A 98 -7.40 -6.17 4.01
N ALA A 99 -8.12 -7.27 3.82
CA ALA A 99 -7.66 -8.58 4.25
C ALA A 99 -6.35 -8.96 3.52
N VAL A 100 -6.33 -8.85 2.19
CA VAL A 100 -5.14 -9.19 1.39
C VAL A 100 -3.95 -8.30 1.74
N THR A 101 -4.13 -6.97 1.81
CA THR A 101 -3.01 -6.07 2.14
C THR A 101 -2.47 -6.33 3.54
N THR A 102 -3.34 -6.52 4.52
CA THR A 102 -2.93 -6.79 5.90
C THR A 102 -2.21 -8.12 6.02
N VAL A 103 -2.77 -9.19 5.45
CA VAL A 103 -2.18 -10.53 5.50
C VAL A 103 -0.84 -10.56 4.77
N THR A 104 -0.76 -10.02 3.56
CA THR A 104 0.50 -9.99 2.80
C THR A 104 1.56 -9.14 3.48
N ALA A 105 1.23 -7.91 3.94
CA ALA A 105 2.18 -7.05 4.62
C ALA A 105 2.73 -7.71 5.89
N THR A 106 1.83 -8.35 6.66
CA THR A 106 2.18 -9.07 7.88
C THR A 106 3.08 -10.26 7.56
N ALA A 107 2.69 -11.13 6.61
CA ALA A 107 3.43 -12.31 6.22
C ALA A 107 4.86 -11.98 5.71
N ILE A 108 4.98 -10.96 4.86
CA ILE A 108 6.28 -10.53 4.32
C ILE A 108 7.15 -9.91 5.40
N THR A 109 6.56 -9.16 6.34
CA THR A 109 7.29 -8.61 7.49
C THR A 109 7.79 -9.73 8.40
N PHE A 110 6.96 -10.74 8.70
CA PHE A 110 7.37 -11.92 9.47
C PHE A 110 8.46 -12.75 8.78
N ALA A 111 8.37 -12.90 7.45
CA ALA A 111 9.39 -13.57 6.65
C ALA A 111 10.74 -12.82 6.72
N GLN A 112 10.73 -11.49 6.60
CA GLN A 112 11.94 -10.67 6.70
C GLN A 112 12.56 -10.70 8.10
N THR A 113 11.74 -10.71 9.16
CA THR A 113 12.24 -10.78 10.54
C THR A 113 12.61 -12.19 11.00
N ARG A 114 12.35 -13.22 10.19
CA ARG A 114 12.50 -14.64 10.54
C ARG A 114 11.75 -14.99 11.84
N MET A 115 10.51 -14.52 11.97
CA MET A 115 9.64 -14.75 13.14
C MET A 115 10.24 -14.29 14.48
N ASN A 116 11.12 -13.28 14.46
CA ASN A 116 11.75 -12.80 15.67
C ASN A 116 10.76 -12.03 16.56
N TRP A 117 10.45 -12.59 17.72
CA TRP A 117 9.57 -11.98 18.72
C TRP A 117 10.42 -11.39 19.86
N SER A 118 10.29 -10.08 20.09
CA SER A 118 11.05 -9.39 21.15
C SER A 118 10.11 -8.66 22.10
N TRP A 119 10.08 -9.12 23.36
CA TRP A 119 9.34 -8.46 24.44
C TRP A 119 10.00 -7.14 24.88
N LYS A 120 11.32 -7.01 24.71
CA LYS A 120 12.09 -5.79 25.03
C LYS A 120 11.63 -4.58 24.20
N LYS A 121 11.06 -4.80 23.01
CA LYS A 121 10.51 -3.73 22.15
C LYS A 121 9.19 -3.15 22.63
N LEU A 122 8.49 -3.83 23.54
CA LEU A 122 7.23 -3.36 24.13
C LEU A 122 7.46 -2.44 25.34
N GLU A 123 8.69 -2.36 25.85
CA GLU A 123 9.03 -1.46 26.95
C GLU A 123 8.98 0.01 26.48
N PRO A 124 8.27 0.90 27.19
CA PRO A 124 8.19 2.30 26.82
C PRO A 124 9.57 2.96 26.98
N ASN A 125 10.15 3.39 25.86
CA ASN A 125 11.47 4.01 25.82
C ASN A 125 11.33 5.52 25.56
N PHE A 126 11.48 6.33 26.62
CA PHE A 126 11.40 7.80 26.55
C PHE A 126 12.51 8.43 25.69
N THR A 127 13.63 7.76 25.50
CA THR A 127 14.71 8.23 24.62
C THR A 127 14.28 8.21 23.15
N ARG A 128 13.37 7.30 22.76
CA ARG A 128 12.76 7.26 21.42
C ARG A 128 11.72 8.37 21.19
N MET A 129 11.24 9.05 22.24
CA MET A 129 10.31 10.18 22.12
C MET A 129 10.99 11.51 21.81
N ASN A 130 12.32 11.62 21.95
CA ASN A 130 13.02 12.85 21.60
C ASN A 130 13.10 13.00 20.07
N PRO A 131 12.49 14.04 19.46
CA PRO A 131 12.50 14.22 18.00
C PRO A 131 13.84 14.74 17.45
N PHE A 132 14.70 15.30 18.30
CA PHE A 132 15.92 16.00 17.89
C PHE A 132 16.92 15.10 17.14
N PRO A 133 17.24 13.87 17.61
CA PRO A 133 18.10 12.95 16.85
C PRO A 133 17.47 12.53 15.51
N GLY A 134 16.14 12.47 15.44
CA GLY A 134 15.41 12.19 14.20
C GLY A 134 15.59 13.29 13.17
N LEU A 135 15.47 14.55 13.58
CA LEU A 135 15.65 15.71 12.70
C LEU A 135 17.09 15.81 12.17
N VAL A 136 18.10 15.56 13.02
CA VAL A 136 19.51 15.55 12.60
C VAL A 136 19.77 14.45 11.58
N ARG A 137 19.18 13.26 11.75
CA ARG A 137 19.28 12.16 10.76
C ARG A 137 18.65 12.52 9.41
N MET A 138 17.58 13.31 9.39
CA MET A 138 16.94 13.76 8.14
C MET A 138 17.80 14.76 7.36
N VAL A 139 18.72 15.47 8.01
CA VAL A 139 19.67 16.41 7.39
C VAL A 139 21.08 15.80 7.37
N SER A 140 21.17 14.54 6.93
CA SER A 140 22.43 13.83 6.75
C SER A 140 22.74 13.62 5.26
N LYS A 141 24.01 13.33 4.93
CA LYS A 141 24.39 12.97 3.55
C LYS A 141 23.66 11.72 3.07
N ASP A 142 23.42 10.77 3.98
CA ASP A 142 22.71 9.54 3.68
C ASP A 142 21.24 9.82 3.34
N ALA A 143 20.58 10.70 4.09
CA ALA A 143 19.22 11.13 3.78
C ALA A 143 19.13 11.81 2.41
N PHE A 144 20.12 12.64 2.03
CA PHE A 144 20.16 13.25 0.70
C PHE A 144 20.31 12.19 -0.42
N VAL A 145 21.17 11.20 -0.23
CA VAL A 145 21.35 10.09 -1.19
C VAL A 145 20.07 9.24 -1.29
N GLU A 146 19.38 8.99 -0.18
CA GLU A 146 18.11 8.25 -0.15
C GLU A 146 16.99 9.01 -0.88
N VAL A 147 16.91 10.33 -0.70
CA VAL A 147 16.00 11.20 -1.45
C VAL A 147 16.33 11.14 -2.95
N LEU A 148 17.60 11.26 -3.33
CA LEU A 148 18.00 11.21 -4.74
C LEU A 148 17.64 9.86 -5.39
N LYS A 149 17.88 8.75 -4.69
CA LYS A 149 17.45 7.41 -5.15
C LYS A 149 15.93 7.33 -5.31
N SER A 150 15.18 7.88 -4.35
CA SER A 150 13.72 7.87 -4.37
C SER A 150 13.15 8.72 -5.52
N VAL A 151 13.71 9.90 -5.76
CA VAL A 151 13.36 10.76 -6.90
C VAL A 151 13.71 10.07 -8.22
N GLY A 152 14.88 9.43 -8.32
CA GLY A 152 15.25 8.65 -9.50
C GLY A 152 14.26 7.53 -9.80
N LYS A 153 13.90 6.73 -8.79
CA LYS A 153 12.85 5.69 -8.91
C LYS A 153 11.51 6.30 -9.36
N MET A 154 11.12 7.43 -8.79
CA MET A 154 9.88 8.13 -9.16
C MET A 154 9.88 8.58 -10.62
N PHE A 155 11.00 9.11 -11.14
CA PHE A 155 11.12 9.48 -12.55
C PHE A 155 10.97 8.28 -13.49
N VAL A 156 11.58 7.14 -13.14
CA VAL A 156 11.47 5.91 -13.93
C VAL A 156 10.00 5.44 -13.97
N ILE A 157 9.34 5.35 -12.81
CA ILE A 157 7.92 4.98 -12.72
C ILE A 157 7.06 5.96 -13.52
N PHE A 158 7.30 7.27 -13.39
CA PHE A 158 6.57 8.30 -14.11
C PHE A 158 6.72 8.15 -15.63
N ALA A 159 7.93 7.94 -16.14
CA ALA A 159 8.18 7.80 -17.57
C ALA A 159 7.43 6.59 -18.17
N ILE A 160 7.41 5.46 -17.47
CA ILE A 160 6.67 4.25 -17.88
C ILE A 160 5.17 4.54 -17.91
N CYS A 161 4.62 5.05 -16.81
CA CYS A 161 3.20 5.38 -16.68
C CYS A 161 2.78 6.37 -17.75
N PHE A 162 3.57 7.42 -17.99
CA PHE A 162 3.29 8.43 -19.01
C PHE A 162 3.27 7.83 -20.42
N THR A 163 4.23 6.96 -20.74
CA THR A 163 4.32 6.33 -22.06
C THR A 163 3.10 5.45 -22.35
N ILE A 164 2.69 4.64 -21.38
CA ILE A 164 1.52 3.75 -21.49
C ILE A 164 0.23 4.58 -21.56
N LEU A 165 0.02 5.51 -20.63
CA LEU A 165 -1.20 6.32 -20.56
C LEU A 165 -1.37 7.25 -21.76
N LYS A 166 -0.27 7.79 -22.31
CA LYS A 166 -0.33 8.60 -23.53
C LYS A 166 -0.85 7.79 -24.74
N GLY A 167 -0.51 6.50 -24.81
CA GLY A 167 -1.05 5.60 -25.83
C GLY A 167 -2.56 5.40 -25.68
N GLU A 168 -3.02 5.20 -24.45
CA GLU A 168 -4.43 4.95 -24.13
C GLU A 168 -5.30 6.21 -24.21
N PHE A 169 -4.73 7.40 -24.04
CA PHE A 169 -5.45 8.68 -24.19
C PHE A 169 -6.10 8.83 -25.58
N ARG A 170 -5.50 8.22 -26.61
CA ARG A 170 -6.06 8.21 -27.97
C ARG A 170 -7.32 7.35 -28.10
N SER A 171 -7.45 6.33 -27.24
CA SER A 171 -8.59 5.41 -27.18
C SER A 171 -9.71 5.91 -26.24
N ALA A 172 -9.42 6.91 -25.40
CA ALA A 172 -10.35 7.44 -24.39
C ALA A 172 -11.72 7.90 -24.95
N PRO A 173 -11.83 8.57 -26.12
CA PRO A 173 -13.13 8.97 -26.66
C PRO A 173 -14.04 7.77 -26.99
N GLY A 174 -13.47 6.59 -27.29
CA GLY A 174 -14.23 5.38 -27.58
C GLY A 174 -14.86 4.74 -26.34
N LEU A 175 -14.36 5.05 -25.13
CA LEU A 175 -14.87 4.48 -23.88
C LEU A 175 -16.26 5.00 -23.52
N MET A 176 -16.62 6.22 -23.96
CA MET A 176 -17.93 6.82 -23.66
C MET A 176 -19.10 6.03 -24.25
N ASN A 177 -18.88 5.28 -25.33
CA ASN A 177 -19.91 4.50 -26.00
C ASN A 177 -19.95 3.03 -25.54
N MET A 178 -19.08 2.64 -24.60
CA MET A 178 -19.00 1.25 -24.14
C MET A 178 -19.87 1.00 -22.91
N PRO A 179 -20.46 -0.20 -22.77
CA PRO A 179 -21.09 -0.61 -21.51
C PRO A 179 -20.13 -0.48 -20.33
N PHE A 180 -20.65 -0.08 -19.16
CA PHE A 180 -19.87 0.11 -17.94
C PHE A 180 -18.91 -1.06 -17.63
N LEU A 181 -19.37 -2.30 -17.79
CA LEU A 181 -18.57 -3.52 -17.60
C LEU A 181 -17.34 -3.58 -18.53
N LYS A 182 -17.45 -3.14 -19.78
CA LYS A 182 -16.33 -3.14 -20.74
C LYS A 182 -15.33 -2.02 -20.45
N VAL A 183 -15.81 -0.84 -20.06
CA VAL A 183 -14.95 0.27 -19.62
C VAL A 183 -14.13 -0.16 -18.41
N TRP A 184 -14.77 -0.82 -17.45
CA TRP A 184 -14.11 -1.32 -16.24
C TRP A 184 -13.07 -2.41 -16.54
N ALA A 185 -13.38 -3.36 -17.42
CA ALA A 185 -12.44 -4.39 -17.86
C ALA A 185 -11.23 -3.80 -18.62
N TYR A 186 -11.44 -2.75 -19.41
CA TYR A 186 -10.38 -2.03 -20.09
C TYR A 186 -9.42 -1.34 -19.09
N TRP A 187 -9.96 -0.63 -18.09
CA TRP A 187 -9.16 -0.03 -17.01
C TRP A 187 -8.39 -1.07 -16.20
N ALA A 188 -8.98 -2.25 -15.97
CA ALA A 188 -8.31 -3.37 -15.33
C ALA A 188 -7.06 -3.81 -16.11
N ASN A 189 -7.19 -3.91 -17.43
CA ASN A 189 -6.10 -4.33 -18.31
C ASN A 189 -4.97 -3.29 -18.32
N ILE A 190 -5.30 -2.00 -18.42
CA ILE A 190 -4.29 -0.92 -18.31
C ILE A 190 -3.57 -1.00 -16.97
N SER A 191 -4.32 -1.17 -15.87
CA SER A 191 -3.74 -1.28 -14.52
C SER A 191 -2.80 -2.48 -14.40
N HIS A 192 -3.18 -3.62 -14.99
CA HIS A 192 -2.35 -4.81 -15.05
C HIS A 192 -1.07 -4.59 -15.88
N THR A 193 -1.17 -3.98 -17.06
CA THR A 193 0.00 -3.65 -17.90
C THR A 193 0.94 -2.67 -17.21
N LEU A 194 0.41 -1.62 -16.58
CA LEU A 194 1.20 -0.67 -15.80
C LEU A 194 1.94 -1.38 -14.66
N PHE A 195 1.24 -2.24 -13.92
CA PHE A 195 1.82 -2.98 -12.81
C PHE A 195 2.98 -3.87 -13.25
N TRP A 196 2.81 -4.71 -14.26
CA TRP A 196 3.88 -5.59 -14.73
C TRP A 196 5.05 -4.83 -15.35
N SER A 197 4.80 -3.69 -15.99
CA SER A 197 5.84 -2.84 -16.55
C SER A 197 6.69 -2.18 -15.46
N VAL A 198 6.06 -1.74 -14.36
CA VAL A 198 6.77 -1.19 -13.19
C VAL A 198 7.50 -2.28 -12.42
N LEU A 199 6.88 -3.44 -12.22
CA LEU A 199 7.47 -4.56 -11.48
C LEU A 199 8.67 -5.17 -12.22
N GLY A 200 8.65 -5.23 -13.55
CA GLY A 200 9.80 -5.70 -14.35
C GLY A 200 11.04 -4.80 -14.29
N LEU A 201 10.93 -3.59 -13.72
CA LEU A 201 12.01 -2.61 -13.60
C LEU A 201 12.51 -2.41 -12.16
N LEU A 202 11.77 -2.90 -11.15
CA LEU A 202 12.15 -2.88 -9.74
C LEU A 202 12.96 -4.11 -9.36
#